data_AF-A0A939HXX3-F1
#
_entry.id   AF-A0A939HXX3-F1
#
_cell.length_a   1.000
_cell.length_b   1.000
_cell.length_c   1.000
_cell.angle_alpha   90.00
_cell.angle_beta   90.00
_cell.angle_gamma   90.00
#
_symmetry.space_group_name_H-M   'P 1'
#
loop_
_entity.id
_entity.type
_entity.pdbx_description
1 polymer ?
#
loop_
_entity_poly.entity_id
_entity_poly.type
_entity_poly.pdbx_seq_one_letter_code
_entity_poly.pdbx_strand_id
1 'polypeptide(L)'
;MEKIEIELESPTLWRARGMATDNNCTLDEIIAKAIEKLARENPPKDRILGGWADEPELVDEILADIMRDRAAHPLNQKFGWSQNLEESNT
;
A
#
# COMPACT_ATOMS: atom_id res chain seq x y z
N MET A 1 5.38 29.72 -19.99
CA MET A 1 6.25 29.46 -18.82
C MET A 1 6.14 30.66 -17.91
N GLU A 2 5.90 30.43 -16.64
CA GLU A 2 5.92 31.46 -15.61
C GLU A 2 7.25 31.38 -14.85
N LYS A 3 7.80 32.53 -14.47
CA LYS A 3 9.05 32.60 -13.70
C LYS A 3 8.71 32.59 -12.21
N ILE A 4 9.36 31.71 -11.46
CA ILE A 4 9.32 31.72 -9.99
C ILE A 4 10.74 31.96 -9.46
N GLU A 5 10.83 32.64 -8.33
CA GLU A 5 12.08 32.84 -7.59
C GLU A 5 11.93 32.13 -6.25
N ILE A 6 12.89 31.27 -5.92
CA ILE A 6 12.88 30.44 -4.71
C ILE A 6 14.17 30.69 -3.96
N GLU A 7 14.04 31.12 -2.71
CA GLU A 7 15.16 31.20 -1.78
C GLU A 7 15.30 29.86 -1.03
N LEU A 8 16.52 29.31 -1.04
CA LEU A 8 16.85 28.06 -0.36
C LEU A 8 18.02 28.29 0.57
N GLU A 9 17.98 27.68 1.75
CA GLU A 9 19.15 27.63 2.62
C GLU A 9 20.32 26.92 1.91
N SER A 10 21.54 27.38 2.16
CA SER A 10 22.76 26.84 1.54
C SER A 10 22.87 25.31 1.62
N PRO A 11 22.54 24.63 2.73
CA PRO A 11 22.58 23.17 2.80
C PRO A 11 21.57 22.50 1.87
N THR A 12 20.38 23.09 1.72
CA THR A 12 19.32 22.57 0.84
C THR A 12 19.71 22.74 -0.62
N LEU A 13 20.28 23.90 -0.99
CA LEU A 13 20.79 24.14 -2.33
C LEU A 13 21.93 23.16 -2.69
N TRP A 14 22.84 22.89 -1.76
CA TRP A 14 23.92 21.93 -1.97
C TRP A 14 23.39 20.51 -2.26
N ARG A 15 22.42 20.04 -1.47
CA ARG A 15 21.77 18.74 -1.69
C ARG A 15 21.05 18.68 -3.04
N ALA A 16 20.33 19.74 -3.40
CA ALA A 16 19.61 19.80 -4.67
C ALA A 16 20.56 19.72 -5.88
N ARG A 17 21.72 20.38 -5.81
CA ARG A 17 22.77 20.29 -6.83
C ARG A 17 23.41 18.89 -6.91
N GLY A 18 23.63 18.25 -5.76
CA GLY A 18 24.08 16.86 -5.71
C GLY A 18 23.10 15.93 -6.44
N MET A 19 21.81 16.02 -6.10
CA MET A 19 20.77 15.22 -6.75
C MET A 19 20.69 15.47 -8.27
N ALA A 20 20.82 16.73 -8.70
CA ALA A 20 20.85 17.07 -10.12
C ALA A 20 22.02 16.40 -10.85
N THR A 21 23.20 16.39 -10.23
CA THR A 21 24.41 15.74 -10.76
C THR A 21 24.22 14.22 -10.85
N ASP A 22 23.73 13.59 -9.79
CA ASP A 22 23.50 12.14 -9.73
C ASP A 22 22.46 11.66 -10.78
N ASN A 23 21.51 12.52 -11.14
CA ASN A 23 20.46 12.23 -12.11
C ASN A 23 20.78 12.76 -13.53
N ASN A 24 22.00 13.27 -13.75
CA ASN A 24 22.45 13.87 -15.01
C ASN A 24 21.45 14.90 -15.58
N CYS A 25 20.96 15.77 -14.70
CA CYS A 25 19.99 16.81 -15.05
C CYS A 25 20.36 18.15 -14.40
N THR A 26 19.62 19.18 -14.76
CA THR A 26 19.76 20.54 -14.22
C THR A 26 19.01 20.70 -12.88
N LEU A 27 19.27 21.82 -12.20
CA LEU A 27 18.63 22.14 -10.92
C LEU A 27 17.14 22.44 -11.10
N ASP A 28 16.76 23.12 -12.18
CA ASP A 28 15.37 23.39 -12.53
C ASP A 28 14.62 22.11 -12.87
N GLU A 29 15.25 21.17 -13.59
CA GLU A 29 14.63 19.87 -13.90
C GLU A 29 14.39 19.03 -12.64
N ILE A 30 15.31 19.02 -11.67
CA ILE A 30 15.09 18.26 -10.42
C ILE A 30 14.00 18.90 -9.56
N ILE A 31 13.92 20.23 -9.52
CA ILE A 31 12.86 20.96 -8.81
C ILE A 31 11.50 20.68 -9.46
N ALA A 32 11.40 20.75 -10.79
CA ALA A 32 10.17 20.44 -11.52
C ALA A 32 9.70 19.00 -11.25
N LYS A 33 10.60 18.02 -11.34
CA LYS A 33 10.31 16.61 -11.01
C LYS A 33 9.86 16.41 -9.57
N ALA A 34 10.45 17.15 -8.63
CA ALA A 34 10.05 17.09 -7.23
C ALA A 34 8.63 17.64 -7.03
N ILE A 35 8.32 18.79 -7.66
CA ILE A 35 6.99 19.38 -7.64
C ILE A 35 5.98 18.42 -8.27
N GLU A 36 6.24 17.83 -9.43
CA GLU A 36 5.35 16.85 -10.06
C GLU A 36 5.07 15.64 -9.17
N LYS A 37 6.09 15.14 -8.47
CA LYS A 37 5.92 14.02 -7.53
C LYS A 37 5.08 14.41 -6.31
N LEU A 38 5.29 15.60 -5.77
CA LEU A 38 4.61 16.09 -4.56
C LEU A 38 3.19 16.59 -4.86
N ALA A 39 2.97 17.16 -6.05
CA ALA A 39 1.69 17.67 -6.51
C ALA A 39 0.73 16.57 -7.02
N ARG A 40 1.11 15.29 -6.95
CA ARG A 40 0.14 14.19 -7.11
C ARG A 40 -0.85 14.23 -5.95
N GLU A 41 -1.94 14.99 -6.15
CA GLU A 41 -3.03 15.23 -5.19
C GLU A 41 -3.72 13.96 -4.69
N ASN A 42 -3.53 12.84 -5.38
CA ASN A 42 -3.91 11.54 -4.88
C ASN A 42 -2.79 10.57 -5.25
N PRO A 43 -2.17 9.85 -4.29
CA PRO A 43 -1.48 8.63 -4.68
C PRO A 43 -2.50 7.82 -5.51
N PRO A 44 -2.14 7.35 -6.71
CA PRO A 44 -3.04 6.46 -7.44
C PRO A 44 -3.47 5.40 -6.44
N LYS A 45 -4.79 5.22 -6.23
CA LYS A 45 -5.31 4.14 -5.38
C LYS A 45 -4.57 2.90 -5.80
N ASP A 46 -3.60 2.51 -4.99
CA ASP A 46 -2.72 1.43 -5.37
C ASP A 46 -3.67 0.25 -5.52
N ARG A 47 -3.71 -0.37 -6.70
CA ARG A 47 -4.72 -1.40 -6.99
C ARG A 47 -4.69 -2.50 -5.92
N ILE A 48 -3.54 -2.66 -5.27
CA ILE A 48 -3.28 -3.61 -4.20
C ILE A 48 -3.54 -3.01 -2.80
N LEU A 49 -3.08 -1.79 -2.51
CA LEU A 49 -3.10 -1.19 -1.14
C LEU A 49 -4.19 -0.14 -0.89
N GLY A 50 -4.92 0.31 -1.92
CA GLY A 50 -5.90 1.39 -1.84
C GLY A 50 -7.23 1.09 -2.53
N GLY A 51 -7.42 -0.14 -3.06
CA GLY A 51 -8.65 -0.54 -3.75
C GLY A 51 -9.91 -0.42 -2.87
N TRP A 52 -9.75 -0.57 -1.55
CA TRP A 52 -10.83 -0.56 -0.57
C TRP A 52 -10.68 0.55 0.48
N ALA A 53 -9.80 1.52 0.24
CA ALA A 53 -9.53 2.59 1.22
C ALA A 53 -10.74 3.47 1.51
N ASP A 54 -11.66 3.60 0.55
CA ASP A 54 -12.89 4.38 0.69
C ASP A 54 -14.05 3.57 1.30
N GLU A 55 -13.92 2.25 1.34
CA GLU A 55 -14.94 1.31 1.84
C GLU A 55 -14.28 0.21 2.69
N PRO A 56 -13.60 0.56 3.80
CA PRO A 56 -12.84 -0.40 4.59
C PRO A 56 -13.74 -1.46 5.23
N GLU A 57 -14.98 -1.12 5.58
CA GLU A 57 -15.94 -2.04 6.19
C GLU A 57 -16.40 -3.15 5.23
N LEU A 58 -16.37 -2.90 3.91
CA LEU A 58 -16.79 -3.88 2.90
C LEU A 58 -15.82 -5.07 2.83
N VAL A 59 -14.53 -4.86 3.12
CA VAL A 59 -13.53 -5.94 3.19
C VAL A 59 -13.81 -6.86 4.37
N ASP A 60 -14.21 -6.29 5.50
CA ASP A 60 -14.54 -7.06 6.70
C ASP A 60 -15.80 -7.92 6.46
N GLU A 61 -16.81 -7.39 5.76
CA GLU A 61 -18.01 -8.13 5.38
C GLU A 61 -17.69 -9.30 4.44
N ILE A 62 -16.93 -9.05 3.38
CA ILE A 62 -16.49 -10.10 2.43
C ILE A 62 -15.69 -11.18 3.16
N LEU A 63 -14.78 -10.80 4.06
CA LEU A 63 -13.99 -11.76 4.82
C LEU A 63 -14.86 -12.59 5.77
N ALA A 64 -15.82 -11.96 6.46
CA ALA A 64 -16.74 -12.65 7.35
C ALA A 64 -17.59 -13.69 6.61
N ASP A 65 -18.05 -13.37 5.41
CA ASP A 65 -18.82 -14.29 4.56
C ASP A 65 -17.95 -15.45 4.07
N ILE A 66 -16.73 -15.19 3.60
CA ILE A 66 -15.77 -16.25 3.22
C ILE A 66 -15.48 -17.17 4.41
N MET A 67 -15.30 -16.62 5.61
CA MET A 67 -15.06 -17.41 6.82
C MET A 67 -16.27 -18.27 7.20
N ARG A 68 -17.50 -17.76 7.04
CA ARG A 68 -18.74 -18.51 7.27
C ARG A 68 -18.88 -19.67 6.30
N ASP A 69 -18.68 -19.42 5.01
CA ASP A 69 -18.73 -20.44 3.96
C ASP A 69 -17.63 -21.49 4.15
N ARG A 70 -16.43 -21.05 4.54
CA ARG A 70 -15.33 -21.96 4.88
C ARG A 70 -15.68 -22.85 6.06
N ALA A 71 -16.26 -22.31 7.12
CA ALA A 71 -16.67 -23.10 8.28
C ALA A 71 -17.79 -24.11 7.91
N ALA A 72 -18.73 -23.71 7.06
CA ALA A 72 -19.81 -24.56 6.59
C ALA A 72 -19.36 -25.62 5.56
N HIS A 73 -18.18 -25.45 4.95
CA HIS A 73 -17.71 -26.31 3.86
C HIS A 73 -17.60 -27.79 4.30
N PRO A 74 -18.16 -28.76 3.55
CA PRO A 74 -18.21 -30.17 3.94
C PRO A 74 -16.84 -30.81 4.24
N LEU A 75 -15.77 -30.31 3.63
CA LEU A 75 -14.40 -30.79 3.91
C LEU A 75 -13.89 -30.38 5.30
N ASN A 76 -14.40 -29.29 5.87
CA ASN A 76 -14.03 -28.83 7.21
C ASN A 76 -14.90 -29.45 8.31
N GLN A 77 -16.02 -30.08 7.95
CA GLN A 77 -16.86 -30.83 8.89
C GLN A 77 -16.36 -32.28 9.11
N LYS A 78 -15.58 -32.83 8.16
CA LYS A 78 -15.11 -34.23 8.21
C LYS A 78 -13.83 -34.46 9.02
N PHE A 79 -13.19 -33.39 9.53
CA PHE A 79 -12.02 -33.49 10.41
C PHE A 79 -12.37 -33.39 11.90
N GLY A 80 -13.48 -34.02 12.31
CA GLY A 80 -13.71 -34.46 13.68
C GLY A 80 -12.94 -35.74 14.05
N TRP A 81 -11.71 -35.92 13.53
CA TRP A 81 -10.85 -37.05 13.89
C TRP A 81 -9.99 -36.67 15.08
N SER A 82 -10.56 -36.74 16.29
CA SER A 82 -9.87 -37.05 17.56
C SER A 82 -10.86 -37.16 18.74
N GLN A 83 -12.12 -37.57 18.52
CA GLN A 83 -13.03 -37.86 19.65
C GLN A 83 -13.45 -39.33 19.74
N ASN A 84 -13.05 -40.18 18.78
CA ASN A 84 -13.41 -41.60 18.76
C ASN A 84 -12.22 -42.56 18.94
N LEU A 85 -11.08 -42.07 19.45
CA LEU A 85 -9.92 -42.93 19.77
C LEU A 85 -9.81 -43.28 21.26
N GLU A 86 -10.63 -42.67 22.12
CA GLU A 86 -10.68 -42.97 23.57
C GLU A 86 -11.72 -44.06 23.92
N GLU A 87 -12.68 -44.36 23.05
CA GLU A 87 -13.74 -45.36 23.35
C GLU A 87 -13.44 -46.79 22.85
N SER A 88 -12.35 -47.00 22.09
CA SER A 88 -11.99 -48.33 21.58
C SER A 88 -10.96 -49.09 22.42
N ASN A 89 -10.55 -48.56 23.58
CA ASN A 89 -9.57 -49.18 24.48
C ASN A 89 -10.11 -49.46 25.91
N THR A 90 -11.43 -49.65 26.06
CA THR A 90 -12.02 -50.19 27.31
C THR A 90 -12.76 -51.48 27.05
#